data_AF-A0A1V6EN32-F1
#
_entry.id   AF-A0A1V6EN32-F1
#
_cell.length_a   1.000
_cell.length_b   1.000
_cell.length_c   1.000
_cell.angle_alpha   90.00
_cell.angle_beta   90.00
_cell.angle_gamma   90.00
#
_symmetry.space_group_name_H-M   'P 1'
#
loop_
_entity.id
_entity.type
_entity.pdbx_description
1 polymer ?
#
loop_
_entity_poly.entity_id
_entity_poly.type
_entity_poly.pdbx_seq_one_letter_code
_entity_poly.pdbx_strand_id
1 'polypeptide(L)'
;MTEDLEQAPGPPPEPPHPISGPHAPNVDQCRKPLRRLRCNVHAQRPGYAMRGMALGLVVIVVGMAHLWFAAREDAAALRDAPWENAVLLFETPRNLPVLETLPVRVRRVRRDAPLRDDFRLNLLGGLLGWDRFEGTVRLTDPEWVFAADLPGHRLAPLLESGRLPVPGAPEVLAGDLARMEPFQVDGQTFQVVGRLKRSASVFLFAYLLPHGTAFAASFSPARGARTGLLVEDGSRLFEEDLLPELYSEPAATAPETASAEPGTEPAGGEPPLVLPNYHGGILRSPDDVALRAMTGLFATALGGACFLFCLFLWMHAGHSVLARPFLGEVRRRSSLFLEMHLFFYGVFFFTMWFALENPLLAYRLKLYIEMAFSQGGVGHVGAAYDSGSIAQAAWMTFYNNYIEQTLLLTFLISLVPIPLGLVKNLLSFLLIGGAMAPIWSGSAAMFMVHVFTMVLELEAYILACFAITAWPLTLFAGIWSRRLLDSLKRGVLMLLSAMVVTGVLLAAAALYEALTLIHLL
;
A
#
# COMPACT_ATOMS: atom_id res chain seq x y z
N MET A 1 -9.72 70.32 -23.32
CA MET A 1 -10.61 71.44 -22.94
C MET A 1 -11.16 71.06 -21.59
N THR A 2 -10.88 71.67 -20.46
CA THR A 2 -10.32 72.95 -19.97
C THR A 2 -10.40 72.72 -18.44
N GLU A 3 -9.61 73.22 -17.51
CA GLU A 3 -8.54 74.20 -17.42
C GLU A 3 -7.94 73.99 -16.02
N ASP A 4 -6.67 74.34 -15.89
CA ASP A 4 -5.90 74.36 -14.67
C ASP A 4 -6.47 75.34 -13.61
N LEU A 5 -6.29 75.00 -12.34
CA LEU A 5 -6.13 75.99 -11.28
C LEU A 5 -4.95 75.57 -10.39
N GLU A 6 -3.81 76.19 -10.69
CA GLU A 6 -2.63 76.26 -9.84
C GLU A 6 -3.01 76.81 -8.46
N GLN A 7 -2.69 76.06 -7.41
CA GLN A 7 -2.52 76.59 -6.07
C GLN A 7 -1.04 76.47 -5.66
N ALA A 8 -0.47 77.61 -5.30
CA ALA A 8 0.90 77.75 -4.83
C ALA A 8 1.18 76.90 -3.58
N PRO A 9 2.42 76.40 -3.40
CA PRO A 9 2.78 75.58 -2.25
C PRO A 9 2.82 76.44 -0.98
N GLY A 10 2.04 76.03 0.03
CA GLY A 10 2.15 76.56 1.38
C GLY A 10 3.51 76.21 2.03
N PRO A 11 3.93 76.96 3.06
CA PRO A 11 5.20 76.74 3.73
C PRO A 11 5.28 75.32 4.33
N PRO A 12 6.50 74.72 4.38
CA PRO A 12 6.67 73.40 4.98
C PRO A 12 6.29 73.43 6.47
N PRO A 13 5.58 72.40 6.97
CA PRO A 13 5.25 72.30 8.38
C PRO A 13 6.53 72.16 9.22
N GLU A 14 6.54 72.83 10.38
CA GLU A 14 7.61 72.72 11.37
C GLU A 14 7.86 71.25 11.76
N PRO A 15 9.13 70.86 11.97
CA PRO A 15 9.46 69.50 12.36
C PRO A 15 8.83 69.18 13.71
N PRO A 16 8.12 68.04 13.85
CA PRO A 16 7.53 67.64 15.11
C PRO A 16 8.64 67.38 16.15
N HIS A 17 8.44 67.91 17.35
CA HIS A 17 9.25 67.57 18.53
C HIS A 17 9.36 66.05 18.69
N PRO A 18 10.52 65.54 19.16
CA PRO A 18 10.75 64.11 19.32
C PRO A 18 9.76 63.54 20.34
N ILE A 19 8.73 62.87 19.84
CA ILE A 19 7.83 62.04 20.63
C ILE A 19 8.68 60.92 21.22
N SER A 20 8.76 60.90 22.55
CA SER A 20 9.35 59.80 23.31
C SER A 20 8.54 58.53 23.01
N GLY A 21 9.03 57.72 22.07
CA GLY A 21 8.36 56.49 21.67
C GLY A 21 8.21 55.53 22.86
N PRO A 22 7.12 54.76 22.93
CA PRO A 22 6.96 53.73 23.95
C PRO A 22 8.11 52.73 23.84
N HIS A 23 8.75 52.44 24.96
CA HIS A 23 9.80 51.45 25.08
C HIS A 23 9.44 50.18 24.29
N ALA A 24 10.31 49.79 23.36
CA ALA A 24 10.16 48.55 22.62
C ALA A 24 9.92 47.40 23.61
N PRO A 25 8.85 46.61 23.44
CA PRO A 25 8.58 45.49 24.32
C PRO A 25 9.77 44.54 24.27
N ASN A 26 10.30 44.22 25.45
CA ASN A 26 11.46 43.37 25.63
C ASN A 26 11.24 42.01 24.92
N VAL A 27 11.88 41.84 23.75
CA VAL A 27 11.74 40.67 22.87
C VAL A 27 12.16 39.36 23.58
N ASP A 28 12.86 39.45 24.71
CA ASP A 28 13.21 38.30 25.54
C ASP A 28 12.07 37.74 26.42
N GLN A 29 10.94 38.44 26.57
CA GLN A 29 9.81 37.93 27.36
C GLN A 29 8.81 37.08 26.55
N CYS A 30 8.74 37.24 25.22
CA CYS A 30 7.78 36.48 24.39
C CYS A 30 8.27 35.09 23.95
N ARG A 31 9.51 34.69 24.28
CA ARG A 31 10.07 33.36 23.95
C ARG A 31 9.92 32.29 25.05
N LYS A 32 9.10 32.52 26.09
CA LYS A 32 9.13 31.72 27.32
C LYS A 32 8.03 30.69 27.66
N PRO A 33 6.93 30.42 26.90
CA PRO A 33 6.02 29.35 27.33
C PRO A 33 6.32 27.95 26.75
N LEU A 34 6.93 27.81 25.57
CA LEU A 34 7.07 26.48 24.92
C LEU A 34 8.32 25.67 25.32
N ARG A 35 9.21 26.21 26.17
CA ARG A 35 10.46 25.54 26.60
C ARG A 35 10.36 24.72 27.90
N ARG A 36 9.17 24.60 28.50
CA ARG A 36 8.95 23.91 29.79
C ARG A 36 8.39 22.49 29.71
N LEU A 37 8.35 21.86 28.53
CA LEU A 37 8.36 20.40 28.41
C LEU A 37 9.81 19.89 28.44
N ARG A 38 10.59 20.30 29.45
CA ARG A 38 11.83 19.57 29.78
C ARG A 38 11.36 18.24 30.35
N CYS A 39 11.46 17.17 29.54
CA CYS A 39 11.33 15.80 30.00
C CYS A 39 12.09 15.65 31.31
N ASN A 40 11.32 15.49 32.39
CA ASN A 40 11.84 15.47 33.75
C ASN A 40 12.92 14.39 33.87
N VAL A 41 14.01 14.74 34.54
CA VAL A 41 15.16 13.88 34.87
C VAL A 41 14.75 12.60 35.63
N HIS A 42 13.50 12.51 36.08
CA HIS A 42 12.88 11.31 36.68
C HIS A 42 12.83 10.07 35.77
N ALA A 43 13.03 10.20 34.45
CA ALA A 43 13.13 9.08 33.52
C ALA A 43 14.34 8.14 33.74
N GLN A 44 15.21 8.41 34.73
CA GLN A 44 16.35 7.54 35.06
C GLN A 44 16.02 6.40 36.03
N ARG A 45 14.84 6.36 36.66
CA ARG A 45 14.50 5.22 37.53
C ARG A 45 14.08 4.02 36.67
N PRO A 46 14.72 2.84 36.80
CA PRO A 46 14.42 1.65 35.99
C PRO A 46 12.94 1.23 36.05
N GLY A 47 12.21 1.57 37.12
CA GLY A 47 10.78 1.30 37.23
C GLY A 47 9.88 2.01 36.22
N TYR A 48 10.28 3.17 35.66
CA TYR A 48 9.47 3.84 34.63
C TYR A 48 9.51 3.11 33.29
N ALA A 49 10.68 2.59 32.89
CA ALA A 49 10.83 1.87 31.63
C ALA A 49 10.00 0.58 31.63
N MET A 50 10.00 -0.18 32.73
CA MET A 50 9.19 -1.39 32.87
C MET A 50 7.69 -1.10 32.76
N ARG A 51 7.20 -0.02 33.40
CA ARG A 51 5.79 0.39 33.32
C ARG A 51 5.42 0.83 31.90
N GLY A 52 6.31 1.55 31.21
CA GLY A 52 6.10 1.96 29.83
C GLY A 52 6.06 0.77 28.86
N MET A 53 6.96 -0.22 29.03
CA MET A 53 6.91 -1.47 28.27
C MET A 53 5.60 -2.23 28.52
N ALA A 54 5.17 -2.36 29.78
CA ALA A 54 3.92 -3.02 30.11
C ALA A 54 2.71 -2.30 29.48
N LEU A 55 2.69 -0.97 29.51
CA LEU A 55 1.65 -0.19 28.83
C LEU A 55 1.66 -0.41 27.32
N GLY A 56 2.83 -0.36 26.68
CA GLY A 56 2.97 -0.65 25.24
C GLY A 56 2.43 -2.04 24.88
N LEU A 57 2.75 -3.05 25.68
CA LEU A 57 2.24 -4.42 25.51
C LEU A 57 0.71 -4.49 25.65
N VAL A 58 0.13 -3.79 26.63
CA VAL A 58 -1.34 -3.72 26.77
C VAL A 58 -1.98 -3.11 25.53
N VAL A 59 -1.40 -2.04 24.97
CA VAL A 59 -1.92 -1.41 23.75
C VAL A 59 -1.80 -2.36 22.55
N ILE A 60 -0.71 -3.13 22.43
CA ILE A 60 -0.58 -4.20 21.41
C ILE A 60 -1.70 -5.22 21.55
N VAL A 61 -1.97 -5.73 22.76
CA VAL A 61 -3.04 -6.72 23.00
C VAL A 61 -4.41 -6.17 22.63
N VAL A 62 -4.69 -4.90 22.94
CA VAL A 62 -5.93 -4.24 22.52
C VAL A 62 -6.01 -4.14 21.00
N GLY A 63 -4.92 -3.77 20.32
CA GLY A 63 -4.87 -3.73 18.86
C GLY A 63 -5.11 -5.10 18.21
N MET A 64 -4.51 -6.16 18.75
CA MET A 64 -4.75 -7.54 18.32
C MET A 64 -6.20 -7.98 18.55
N ALA A 65 -6.81 -7.58 19.66
CA ALA A 65 -8.23 -7.86 19.90
C ALA A 65 -9.13 -7.19 18.85
N HIS A 66 -8.84 -5.94 18.47
CA HIS A 66 -9.55 -5.26 17.37
C HIS A 66 -9.42 -6.02 16.03
N LEU A 67 -8.21 -6.48 15.69
CA LEU A 67 -7.98 -7.31 14.50
C LEU A 67 -8.76 -8.63 14.55
N TRP A 68 -8.80 -9.29 15.72
CA TRP A 68 -9.55 -10.52 15.91
C TRP A 68 -11.06 -10.31 15.72
N PHE A 69 -11.64 -9.25 16.29
CA PHE A 69 -13.04 -8.93 16.08
C PHE A 69 -13.32 -8.59 14.61
N ALA A 70 -12.46 -7.80 13.96
CA ALA A 70 -12.60 -7.50 12.54
C ALA A 70 -12.57 -8.77 11.69
N ALA A 71 -11.61 -9.67 11.91
CA ALA A 71 -11.52 -10.95 11.20
C ALA A 71 -12.77 -11.82 11.39
N ARG A 72 -13.34 -11.85 12.60
CA ARG A 72 -14.56 -12.60 12.88
C ARG A 72 -15.79 -12.00 12.19
N GLU A 73 -15.91 -10.67 12.17
CA GLU A 73 -17.01 -9.97 11.48
C GLU A 73 -16.90 -10.12 9.96
N ASP A 74 -15.69 -10.05 9.42
CA ASP A 74 -15.39 -10.30 8.02
C ASP A 74 -15.83 -11.71 7.60
N ALA A 75 -15.36 -12.74 8.33
CA ALA A 75 -15.76 -14.12 8.09
C ALA A 75 -17.28 -14.32 8.24
N ALA A 76 -17.92 -13.62 9.19
CA ALA A 76 -19.37 -13.70 9.36
C ALA A 76 -20.14 -13.05 8.21
N ALA A 77 -19.63 -11.97 7.63
CA ALA A 77 -20.24 -11.30 6.48
C ALA A 77 -20.17 -12.15 5.19
N LEU A 78 -19.23 -13.09 5.14
CA LEU A 78 -18.92 -13.91 3.98
C LEU A 78 -19.71 -15.22 3.94
N ARG A 79 -19.88 -15.91 5.09
CA ARG A 79 -20.49 -17.25 5.18
C ARG A 79 -21.75 -17.51 4.34
N ASP A 80 -22.62 -16.51 4.18
CA ASP A 80 -23.89 -16.64 3.45
C ASP A 80 -23.93 -15.75 2.19
N ALA A 81 -22.78 -15.22 1.79
CA ALA A 81 -22.69 -14.25 0.72
C ALA A 81 -22.71 -14.97 -0.64
N PRO A 82 -23.65 -14.63 -1.54
CA PRO A 82 -23.73 -15.29 -2.82
C PRO A 82 -22.48 -15.00 -3.65
N TRP A 83 -21.93 -16.06 -4.24
CA TRP A 83 -20.78 -16.03 -5.15
C TRP A 83 -19.48 -15.52 -4.53
N GLU A 84 -19.31 -15.64 -3.20
CA GLU A 84 -18.06 -15.29 -2.55
C GLU A 84 -16.85 -16.01 -3.18
N ASN A 85 -17.01 -17.30 -3.43
CA ASN A 85 -15.97 -18.18 -3.98
C ASN A 85 -16.10 -18.35 -5.49
N ALA A 86 -16.87 -17.50 -6.19
CA ALA A 86 -16.98 -17.61 -7.63
C ALA A 86 -15.62 -17.39 -8.31
N VAL A 87 -15.38 -18.10 -9.41
CA VAL A 87 -14.16 -18.01 -10.21
C VAL A 87 -14.50 -18.07 -11.70
N LEU A 88 -13.85 -17.23 -12.50
CA LEU A 88 -13.80 -17.35 -13.96
C LEU A 88 -12.52 -18.05 -14.37
N LEU A 89 -12.64 -19.12 -15.15
CA LEU A 89 -11.54 -19.85 -15.72
C LEU A 89 -11.43 -19.51 -17.22
N PHE A 90 -10.30 -18.95 -17.63
CA PHE A 90 -9.97 -18.72 -19.04
C PHE A 90 -9.08 -19.83 -19.62
N GLU A 91 -8.37 -20.53 -18.73
CA GLU A 91 -7.74 -21.80 -19.01
C GLU A 91 -8.43 -22.87 -18.15
N THR A 92 -8.94 -23.93 -18.81
CA THR A 92 -9.63 -25.01 -18.11
C THR A 92 -8.61 -26.06 -17.65
N PRO A 93 -8.47 -26.32 -16.34
CA PRO A 93 -7.62 -27.39 -15.84
C PRO A 93 -8.03 -28.73 -16.46
N ARG A 94 -7.06 -29.58 -16.81
CA ARG A 94 -7.33 -30.90 -17.43
C ARG A 94 -8.16 -31.81 -16.52
N ASN A 95 -8.06 -31.61 -15.21
CA ASN A 95 -8.71 -32.41 -14.18
C ASN A 95 -9.81 -31.62 -13.44
N LEU A 96 -10.49 -30.69 -14.13
CA LEU A 96 -11.58 -29.94 -13.49
C LEU A 96 -12.67 -30.92 -13.02
N PRO A 97 -13.03 -30.92 -11.72
CA PRO A 97 -14.10 -31.76 -11.23
C PRO A 97 -15.43 -31.40 -11.91
N VAL A 98 -16.42 -32.29 -11.81
CA VAL A 98 -17.77 -32.00 -12.30
C VAL A 98 -18.37 -30.90 -11.42
N LEU A 99 -18.23 -29.66 -11.88
CA LEU A 99 -18.77 -28.46 -11.26
C LEU A 99 -19.86 -27.89 -12.14
N GLU A 100 -20.80 -27.17 -11.53
CA GLU A 100 -21.75 -26.38 -12.32
C GLU A 100 -20.99 -25.20 -12.94
N THR A 101 -20.77 -25.29 -14.25
CA THR A 101 -20.06 -24.25 -15.02
C THR A 101 -21.00 -23.57 -15.99
N LEU A 102 -20.85 -22.26 -16.14
CA LEU A 102 -21.57 -21.47 -17.13
C LEU A 102 -20.59 -20.91 -18.17
N PRO A 103 -20.86 -21.06 -19.48
CA PRO A 103 -20.01 -20.49 -20.50
C PRO A 103 -20.08 -18.97 -20.44
N VAL A 104 -18.91 -18.33 -20.45
CA VAL A 104 -18.80 -16.86 -20.47
C VAL A 104 -17.99 -16.41 -21.68
N ARG A 105 -18.27 -15.19 -22.12
CA ARG A 105 -17.46 -14.47 -23.11
C ARG A 105 -17.03 -13.14 -22.54
N VAL A 106 -15.78 -12.77 -22.77
CA VAL A 106 -15.22 -11.54 -22.24
C VAL A 106 -14.77 -10.63 -23.37
N ARG A 107 -15.05 -9.33 -23.20
CA ARG A 107 -14.56 -8.26 -24.07
C ARG A 107 -13.97 -7.14 -23.22
N ARG A 108 -13.02 -6.42 -23.82
CA ARG A 108 -12.50 -5.16 -23.29
C ARG A 108 -13.55 -4.07 -23.42
N VAL A 109 -13.69 -3.26 -22.38
CA VAL A 109 -14.51 -2.05 -22.41
C VAL A 109 -13.76 -0.93 -23.13
N ARG A 110 -14.47 -0.10 -23.89
CA ARG A 110 -13.91 1.13 -24.50
C ARG A 110 -14.65 2.36 -24.01
N ARG A 111 -13.91 3.45 -23.82
CA ARG A 111 -14.48 4.77 -23.53
C ARG A 111 -13.81 5.80 -24.42
N ASP A 112 -14.61 6.77 -24.85
CA ASP A 112 -14.13 7.84 -25.71
C ASP A 112 -13.27 8.86 -24.96
N ALA A 113 -13.44 8.94 -23.63
CA ALA A 113 -12.70 9.85 -22.77
C ALA A 113 -12.23 9.14 -21.48
N PRO A 114 -11.05 9.51 -20.96
CA PRO A 114 -10.63 9.08 -19.63
C PRO A 114 -11.57 9.65 -18.57
N LEU A 115 -11.85 8.84 -17.56
CA LEU A 115 -12.63 9.22 -16.39
C LEU A 115 -11.74 9.93 -15.37
N ARG A 116 -12.36 10.65 -14.43
CA ARG A 116 -11.63 11.41 -13.41
C ARG A 116 -10.68 10.53 -12.60
N ASP A 117 -11.07 9.29 -12.34
CA ASP A 117 -10.28 8.33 -11.57
C ASP A 117 -9.07 7.80 -12.36
N ASP A 118 -9.12 7.83 -13.70
CA ASP A 118 -7.99 7.46 -14.56
C ASP A 118 -6.80 8.40 -14.32
N PHE A 119 -7.04 9.67 -14.01
CA PHE A 119 -5.95 10.61 -13.74
C PHE A 119 -5.08 10.17 -12.54
N ARG A 120 -5.72 9.73 -11.46
CA ARG A 120 -5.01 9.27 -10.25
C ARG A 120 -4.25 7.98 -10.52
N LEU A 121 -4.87 7.06 -11.26
CA LEU A 121 -4.25 5.81 -11.67
C LEU A 121 -3.03 6.07 -12.57
N ASN A 122 -3.19 6.89 -13.61
CA ASN A 122 -2.11 7.22 -14.54
C ASN A 122 -0.93 7.93 -13.85
N LEU A 123 -1.21 8.83 -12.90
CA LEU A 123 -0.17 9.47 -12.11
C LEU A 123 0.61 8.45 -11.27
N LEU A 124 -0.10 7.53 -10.61
CA LEU A 124 0.54 6.46 -9.85
C LEU A 124 1.36 5.54 -10.77
N GLY A 125 0.84 5.26 -11.96
CA GLY A 125 1.54 4.44 -12.94
C GLY A 125 2.82 5.05 -13.47
N GLY A 126 2.82 6.34 -13.76
CA GLY A 126 4.04 7.07 -14.13
C GLY A 126 5.07 7.08 -13.00
N LEU A 127 4.63 7.17 -11.74
CA LEU A 127 5.53 7.18 -10.58
C LEU A 127 6.12 5.79 -10.28
N LEU A 128 5.34 4.73 -10.47
CA LEU A 128 5.73 3.34 -10.18
C LEU A 128 6.34 2.61 -11.39
N GLY A 129 6.33 3.23 -12.57
CA GLY A 129 6.80 2.64 -13.82
C GLY A 129 5.98 1.43 -14.25
N TRP A 130 4.64 1.55 -14.25
CA TRP A 130 3.72 0.46 -14.62
C TRP A 130 3.97 -0.12 -16.01
N ASP A 131 4.53 0.67 -16.92
CA ASP A 131 4.81 0.27 -18.30
C ASP A 131 5.62 -1.03 -18.39
N ARG A 132 6.46 -1.32 -17.39
CA ARG A 132 7.24 -2.56 -17.32
C ARG A 132 6.39 -3.84 -17.18
N PHE A 133 5.15 -3.70 -16.69
CA PHE A 133 4.22 -4.80 -16.49
C PHE A 133 3.05 -4.77 -17.47
N GLU A 134 2.92 -3.74 -18.32
CA GLU A 134 1.77 -3.57 -19.20
C GLU A 134 1.63 -4.72 -20.22
N GLY A 135 2.72 -5.43 -20.52
CA GLY A 135 2.68 -6.65 -21.34
C GLY A 135 2.01 -7.85 -20.64
N THR A 136 2.05 -7.91 -19.31
CA THR A 136 1.52 -9.03 -18.51
C THR A 136 0.19 -8.67 -17.84
N VAL A 137 0.18 -7.55 -17.14
CA VAL A 137 -0.98 -7.03 -16.41
C VAL A 137 -1.15 -5.61 -16.88
N ARG A 138 -2.15 -5.39 -17.73
CA ARG A 138 -2.50 -4.06 -18.18
C ARG A 138 -3.14 -3.28 -17.04
N LEU A 139 -2.30 -2.66 -16.23
CA LEU A 139 -2.71 -1.87 -15.07
C LEU A 139 -3.44 -0.60 -15.52
N THR A 140 -3.14 -0.13 -16.74
CA THR A 140 -3.84 0.99 -17.37
C THR A 140 -5.10 0.58 -18.11
N ASP A 141 -5.32 -0.72 -18.36
CA ASP A 141 -6.46 -1.16 -19.15
C ASP A 141 -7.80 -0.89 -18.46
N PRO A 142 -8.83 -0.56 -19.24
CA PRO A 142 -10.19 -0.43 -18.78
C PRO A 142 -10.73 -1.77 -18.26
N GLU A 143 -11.87 -1.69 -17.59
CA GLU A 143 -12.69 -2.81 -17.12
C GLU A 143 -12.98 -3.82 -18.24
N TRP A 144 -13.42 -5.00 -17.83
CA TRP A 144 -13.93 -6.02 -18.74
C TRP A 144 -15.44 -6.09 -18.67
N VAL A 145 -16.07 -6.59 -19.73
CA VAL A 145 -17.46 -7.00 -19.71
C VAL A 145 -17.55 -8.50 -19.96
N PHE A 146 -18.23 -9.19 -19.05
CA PHE A 146 -18.48 -10.62 -19.09
C PHE A 146 -19.92 -10.87 -19.52
N ALA A 147 -20.08 -11.49 -20.69
CA ALA A 147 -21.36 -11.91 -21.22
C ALA A 147 -21.63 -13.37 -20.85
N ALA A 148 -22.74 -13.60 -20.16
CA ALA A 148 -23.23 -14.91 -19.75
C ALA A 148 -24.76 -14.92 -19.89
N ASP A 149 -25.38 -16.10 -20.04
CA ASP A 149 -26.84 -16.21 -19.99
C ASP A 149 -27.28 -16.64 -18.59
N LEU A 150 -27.63 -15.65 -17.76
CA LEU A 150 -27.99 -15.85 -16.36
C LEU A 150 -29.47 -15.50 -16.14
N PRO A 151 -30.27 -16.42 -15.59
CA PRO A 151 -31.67 -16.13 -15.29
C PRO A 151 -31.78 -15.12 -14.13
N GLY A 152 -32.82 -14.27 -14.18
CA GLY A 152 -33.01 -13.19 -13.22
C GLY A 152 -33.05 -13.60 -11.75
N HIS A 153 -33.53 -14.82 -11.44
CA HIS A 153 -33.57 -15.33 -10.07
C HIS A 153 -32.19 -15.64 -9.48
N ARG A 154 -31.17 -15.93 -10.32
CA ARG A 154 -29.77 -16.07 -9.87
C ARG A 154 -29.09 -14.73 -9.67
N LEU A 155 -29.49 -13.72 -10.45
CA LEU A 155 -28.92 -12.36 -10.40
C LEU A 155 -29.48 -11.53 -9.26
N ALA A 156 -30.77 -11.67 -8.95
CA ALA A 156 -31.43 -10.85 -7.94
C ALA A 156 -30.73 -10.87 -6.56
N PRO A 157 -30.23 -12.02 -6.05
CA PRO A 157 -29.45 -12.06 -4.81
C PRO A 157 -28.13 -11.29 -4.86
N LEU A 158 -27.54 -11.13 -6.05
CA LEU A 158 -26.25 -10.45 -6.27
C LEU A 158 -26.40 -8.94 -6.43
N LEU A 159 -27.62 -8.41 -6.63
CA LEU A 159 -27.84 -6.99 -6.86
C LEU A 159 -27.75 -6.22 -5.52
N GLU A 160 -26.86 -5.22 -5.47
CA GLU A 160 -26.73 -4.29 -4.33
C GLU A 160 -27.59 -3.04 -4.52
N SER A 161 -27.57 -2.47 -5.74
CA SER A 161 -28.35 -1.28 -6.06
C SER A 161 -28.74 -1.21 -7.54
N GLY A 162 -29.75 -0.40 -7.86
CA GLY A 162 -30.27 -0.23 -9.22
C GLY A 162 -31.34 -1.25 -9.57
N ARG A 163 -31.30 -1.76 -10.82
CA ARG A 163 -32.26 -2.76 -11.31
C ARG A 163 -31.55 -3.82 -12.16
N LEU A 164 -32.24 -4.93 -12.41
CA LEU A 164 -31.77 -5.94 -13.36
C LEU A 164 -31.80 -5.38 -14.80
N PRO A 165 -30.84 -5.79 -15.66
CA PRO A 165 -30.86 -5.48 -17.09
C PRO A 165 -32.11 -6.02 -17.79
N VAL A 166 -32.61 -5.28 -18.77
CA VAL A 166 -33.71 -5.73 -19.64
C VAL A 166 -33.16 -6.70 -20.68
N PRO A 167 -33.76 -7.89 -20.88
CA PRO A 167 -33.35 -8.82 -21.92
C PRO A 167 -33.25 -8.19 -23.32
N GLY A 168 -32.08 -8.33 -23.95
CA GLY A 168 -31.79 -7.79 -25.28
C GLY A 168 -31.44 -6.30 -25.34
N ALA A 169 -31.59 -5.55 -24.24
CA ALA A 169 -31.10 -4.19 -24.15
C ALA A 169 -29.58 -4.18 -23.84
N PRO A 170 -28.80 -3.21 -24.35
CA PRO A 170 -27.37 -3.09 -24.04
C PRO A 170 -27.20 -2.53 -22.61
N GLU A 171 -27.59 -3.32 -21.62
CA GLU A 171 -27.60 -2.98 -20.21
C GLU A 171 -26.76 -3.99 -19.43
N VAL A 172 -25.94 -3.49 -18.50
CA VAL A 172 -25.04 -4.30 -17.69
C VAL A 172 -25.13 -3.95 -16.21
N LEU A 173 -24.62 -4.84 -15.38
CA LEU A 173 -24.39 -4.61 -13.95
C LEU A 173 -22.91 -4.37 -13.71
N ALA A 174 -22.56 -3.29 -13.01
CA ALA A 174 -21.18 -3.05 -12.56
C ALA A 174 -20.87 -3.90 -11.33
N GLY A 175 -19.67 -4.45 -11.25
CA GLY A 175 -19.14 -4.91 -9.97
C GLY A 175 -18.86 -3.78 -8.98
N ASP A 176 -18.40 -4.15 -7.78
CA ASP A 176 -18.22 -3.22 -6.67
C ASP A 176 -17.17 -2.12 -6.93
N LEU A 177 -16.15 -2.36 -7.75
CA LEU A 177 -15.14 -1.35 -8.13
C LEU A 177 -15.25 -0.92 -9.60
N ALA A 178 -16.16 -1.52 -10.37
CA ALA A 178 -16.44 -1.08 -11.73
C ALA A 178 -17.19 0.26 -11.71
N ARG A 179 -16.95 1.08 -12.74
CA ARG A 179 -17.47 2.44 -12.84
C ARG A 179 -18.91 2.45 -13.33
N MET A 180 -19.72 3.45 -12.94
CA MET A 180 -21.15 3.51 -13.31
C MET A 180 -21.39 4.19 -14.66
N GLU A 181 -20.37 4.80 -15.24
CA GLU A 181 -20.46 5.52 -16.50
C GLU A 181 -20.69 4.53 -17.67
N PRO A 182 -21.51 4.92 -18.66
CA PRO A 182 -21.68 4.13 -19.88
C PRO A 182 -20.37 3.92 -20.61
N PHE A 183 -20.32 2.85 -21.40
CA PHE A 183 -19.14 2.50 -22.19
C PHE A 183 -19.51 1.87 -23.52
N GLN A 184 -18.53 1.61 -24.38
CA GLN A 184 -18.74 1.05 -25.70
C GLN A 184 -18.08 -0.31 -25.90
N VAL A 185 -18.71 -1.16 -26.70
CA VAL A 185 -18.13 -2.37 -27.30
C VAL A 185 -18.57 -2.41 -28.76
N ASP A 186 -17.62 -2.46 -29.69
CA ASP A 186 -17.89 -2.47 -31.15
C ASP A 186 -18.83 -1.34 -31.62
N GLY A 187 -18.71 -0.14 -31.02
CA GLY A 187 -19.54 1.03 -31.32
C GLY A 187 -20.95 1.01 -30.72
N GLN A 188 -21.31 -0.05 -30.00
CA GLN A 188 -22.55 -0.12 -29.23
C GLN A 188 -22.33 0.38 -27.81
N THR A 189 -23.14 1.35 -27.38
CA THR A 189 -23.09 1.89 -26.02
C THR A 189 -23.89 1.00 -25.06
N PHE A 190 -23.22 0.53 -24.01
CA PHE A 190 -23.80 -0.20 -22.89
C PHE A 190 -24.06 0.73 -21.72
N GLN A 191 -25.27 0.64 -21.16
CA GLN A 191 -25.69 1.39 -19.99
C GLN A 191 -25.48 0.55 -18.73
N VAL A 192 -24.90 1.15 -17.69
CA VAL A 192 -24.75 0.49 -16.39
C VAL A 192 -25.99 0.78 -15.55
N VAL A 193 -26.83 -0.23 -15.33
CA VAL A 193 -28.18 -0.05 -14.72
C VAL A 193 -28.27 -0.48 -13.25
N GLY A 194 -27.19 -1.04 -12.71
CA GLY A 194 -27.12 -1.46 -11.33
C GLY A 194 -25.69 -1.86 -10.93
N ARG A 195 -25.53 -2.14 -9.63
CA ARG A 195 -24.27 -2.56 -9.02
C ARG A 195 -24.45 -3.90 -8.33
N LEU A 196 -23.49 -4.79 -8.50
CA LEU A 196 -23.39 -6.07 -7.82
C LEU A 196 -22.83 -5.87 -6.40
N LYS A 197 -23.21 -6.78 -5.50
CA LYS A 197 -22.67 -6.87 -4.15
C LYS A 197 -21.17 -7.09 -4.18
N ARG A 198 -20.51 -6.63 -3.11
CA ARG A 198 -19.08 -6.87 -2.85
C ARG A 198 -18.72 -8.36 -2.82
N SER A 199 -19.71 -9.21 -2.52
CA SER A 199 -19.57 -10.66 -2.48
C SER A 199 -19.40 -11.31 -3.85
N ALA A 200 -19.73 -10.62 -4.95
CA ALA A 200 -19.59 -11.18 -6.29
C ALA A 200 -18.14 -11.01 -6.78
N SER A 201 -17.19 -11.74 -6.17
CA SER A 201 -15.73 -11.56 -6.31
C SER A 201 -15.24 -11.47 -7.76
N VAL A 202 -15.79 -12.32 -8.61
CA VAL A 202 -15.51 -12.40 -10.06
C VAL A 202 -15.71 -11.07 -10.79
N PHE A 203 -16.63 -10.23 -10.32
CA PHE A 203 -16.97 -8.99 -11.02
C PHE A 203 -16.33 -7.77 -10.38
N LEU A 204 -15.46 -7.92 -9.37
CA LEU A 204 -14.94 -6.81 -8.56
C LEU A 204 -14.57 -5.58 -9.40
N PHE A 205 -13.81 -5.76 -10.49
CA PHE A 205 -13.48 -4.69 -11.45
C PHE A 205 -13.96 -4.99 -12.88
N ALA A 206 -15.19 -5.49 -13.02
CA ALA A 206 -15.79 -5.84 -14.30
C ALA A 206 -17.30 -5.62 -14.35
N TYR A 207 -17.86 -5.74 -15.54
CA TYR A 207 -19.28 -5.67 -15.83
C TYR A 207 -19.85 -7.05 -16.13
N LEU A 208 -21.09 -7.29 -15.72
CA LEU A 208 -21.87 -8.47 -16.05
C LEU A 208 -22.99 -8.11 -17.05
N LEU A 209 -22.98 -8.80 -18.20
CA LEU A 209 -24.03 -8.77 -19.21
C LEU A 209 -24.80 -10.11 -19.15
N PRO A 210 -25.96 -10.18 -18.48
CA PRO A 210 -26.65 -11.44 -18.16
C PRO A 210 -27.47 -12.07 -19.30
N HIS A 211 -27.47 -11.46 -20.49
CA HIS A 211 -28.16 -11.95 -21.68
C HIS A 211 -27.18 -12.06 -22.86
N GLY A 212 -26.03 -12.71 -22.61
CA GLY A 212 -24.90 -12.76 -23.53
C GLY A 212 -25.25 -13.27 -24.94
N THR A 213 -26.19 -14.20 -25.07
CA THR A 213 -26.67 -14.71 -26.37
C THR A 213 -27.20 -13.61 -27.29
N ALA A 214 -27.90 -12.61 -26.76
CA ALA A 214 -28.43 -11.49 -27.54
C ALA A 214 -27.32 -10.63 -28.18
N PHE A 215 -26.10 -10.72 -27.65
CA PHE A 215 -24.92 -9.96 -28.10
C PHE A 215 -23.83 -10.87 -28.69
N ALA A 216 -24.16 -12.09 -29.10
CA ALA A 216 -23.20 -13.10 -29.54
C ALA A 216 -22.26 -12.62 -30.66
N ALA A 217 -22.73 -11.76 -31.57
CA ALA A 217 -21.92 -11.19 -32.65
C ALA A 217 -20.80 -10.27 -32.13
N SER A 218 -21.13 -9.38 -31.18
CA SER A 218 -20.18 -8.46 -30.53
C SER A 218 -19.21 -9.19 -29.60
N PHE A 219 -19.56 -10.40 -29.14
CA PHE A 219 -18.69 -11.25 -28.32
C PHE A 219 -18.12 -12.43 -29.12
N SER A 220 -17.88 -12.25 -30.42
CA SER A 220 -17.24 -13.28 -31.24
C SER A 220 -15.71 -13.25 -31.14
N PRO A 221 -15.00 -14.40 -31.27
CA PRO A 221 -13.54 -14.42 -31.29
C PRO A 221 -12.93 -13.56 -32.40
N ALA A 222 -13.60 -13.45 -33.54
CA ALA A 222 -13.20 -12.58 -34.65
C ALA A 222 -13.18 -11.08 -34.29
N ARG A 223 -13.89 -10.70 -33.23
CA ARG A 223 -13.89 -9.34 -32.66
C ARG A 223 -12.99 -9.22 -31.41
N GLY A 224 -12.18 -10.24 -31.13
CA GLY A 224 -11.29 -10.25 -29.97
C GLY A 224 -11.94 -10.66 -28.65
N ALA A 225 -13.12 -11.28 -28.69
CA ALA A 225 -13.68 -11.90 -27.50
C ALA A 225 -12.89 -13.16 -27.11
N ARG A 226 -12.69 -13.36 -25.81
CA ARG A 226 -12.23 -14.64 -25.27
C ARG A 226 -13.38 -15.38 -24.61
N THR A 227 -13.30 -16.70 -24.63
CA THR A 227 -14.26 -17.59 -23.98
C THR A 227 -13.68 -18.11 -22.68
N GLY A 228 -14.53 -18.36 -21.70
CA GLY A 228 -14.14 -18.96 -20.41
C GLY A 228 -15.32 -19.67 -19.76
N LEU A 229 -15.11 -20.12 -18.53
CA LEU A 229 -16.11 -20.80 -17.71
C LEU A 229 -16.27 -20.07 -16.37
N LEU A 230 -17.50 -19.71 -16.02
CA LEU A 230 -17.85 -19.26 -14.68
C LEU A 230 -18.20 -20.46 -13.82
N VAL A 231 -17.49 -20.59 -12.70
CA VAL A 231 -17.77 -21.52 -11.61
C VAL A 231 -18.34 -20.69 -10.46
N GLU A 232 -19.61 -20.88 -10.12
CA GLU A 232 -20.26 -20.05 -9.09
C GLU A 232 -19.75 -20.34 -7.68
N ASP A 233 -19.41 -21.60 -7.42
CA ASP A 233 -18.77 -22.04 -6.19
C ASP A 233 -17.43 -22.71 -6.53
N GLY A 234 -16.38 -21.89 -6.51
CA GLY A 234 -15.01 -22.30 -6.70
C GLY A 234 -14.30 -22.72 -5.42
N SER A 235 -14.99 -22.88 -4.28
CA SER A 235 -14.37 -23.27 -3.00
C SER A 235 -13.45 -24.48 -3.14
N ARG A 236 -13.94 -25.54 -3.81
CA ARG A 236 -13.16 -26.75 -4.11
C ARG A 236 -11.92 -26.49 -4.96
N LEU A 237 -11.95 -25.49 -5.85
CA LEU A 237 -10.77 -25.15 -6.67
C LEU A 237 -9.66 -24.54 -5.81
N PHE A 238 -10.02 -23.76 -4.78
CA PHE A 238 -9.08 -23.22 -3.82
C PHE A 238 -8.59 -24.30 -2.84
N GLU A 239 -9.48 -25.11 -2.28
CA GLU A 239 -9.15 -26.14 -1.28
C GLU A 239 -8.28 -27.26 -1.83
N GLU A 240 -8.49 -27.65 -3.09
CA GLU A 240 -7.75 -28.74 -3.74
C GLU A 240 -6.57 -28.22 -4.60
N ASP A 241 -6.26 -26.92 -4.53
CA ASP A 241 -5.20 -26.25 -5.31
C ASP A 241 -5.26 -26.58 -6.82
N LEU A 242 -6.47 -26.47 -7.39
CA LEU A 242 -6.77 -26.83 -8.79
C LEU A 242 -6.76 -25.62 -9.73
N LEU A 243 -6.52 -24.43 -9.21
CA LEU A 243 -6.46 -23.22 -10.03
C LEU A 243 -5.18 -23.23 -10.86
N PRO A 244 -5.25 -22.81 -12.14
CA PRO A 244 -4.04 -22.63 -12.92
C PRO A 244 -3.20 -21.50 -12.32
N GLU A 245 -1.90 -21.46 -12.62
CA GLU A 245 -1.06 -20.30 -12.30
C GLU A 245 -1.74 -19.03 -12.82
N LEU A 246 -1.83 -17.98 -11.99
CA LEU A 246 -2.65 -16.80 -12.30
C LEU A 246 -2.28 -16.13 -13.63
N TYR A 247 -0.98 -16.11 -13.94
CA TYR A 247 -0.46 -15.65 -15.22
C TYR A 247 0.44 -16.73 -15.80
N SER A 248 0.22 -17.08 -17.07
CA SER A 248 1.20 -17.91 -17.78
C SER A 248 2.53 -17.18 -17.80
N GLU A 249 3.64 -17.91 -17.65
CA GLU A 249 4.95 -17.37 -18.03
C GLU A 249 4.81 -16.79 -19.45
N PRO A 250 5.27 -15.55 -19.69
CA PRO A 250 5.27 -14.99 -21.03
C PRO A 250 5.99 -16.00 -21.91
N ALA A 251 5.26 -16.64 -22.83
CA ALA A 251 5.80 -17.71 -23.66
C ALA A 251 7.08 -17.16 -24.29
N ALA A 252 8.25 -17.64 -23.80
CA ALA A 252 9.54 -16.97 -23.93
C ALA A 252 9.61 -16.34 -25.30
N THR A 253 9.39 -15.02 -25.34
CA THR A 253 8.96 -14.32 -26.55
C THR A 253 9.93 -14.77 -27.61
N ALA A 254 9.45 -15.53 -28.60
CA ALA A 254 10.31 -16.08 -29.64
C ALA A 254 11.19 -14.90 -30.07
N PRO A 255 12.53 -15.01 -29.94
CA PRO A 255 13.41 -13.87 -29.92
C PRO A 255 13.00 -12.96 -31.07
N GLU A 256 12.89 -11.67 -30.80
CA GLU A 256 12.45 -10.55 -31.66
C GLU A 256 13.32 -10.39 -32.93
N THR A 257 13.83 -11.50 -33.46
CA THR A 257 14.56 -11.73 -34.71
C THR A 257 13.71 -11.52 -35.97
N ALA A 258 12.43 -11.23 -35.85
CA ALA A 258 11.70 -10.61 -36.94
C ALA A 258 11.90 -9.10 -36.81
N SER A 259 12.94 -8.61 -37.48
CA SER A 259 13.13 -7.21 -37.86
C SER A 259 11.83 -6.67 -38.45
N ALA A 260 10.91 -6.21 -37.61
CA ALA A 260 9.78 -5.41 -38.05
C ALA A 260 10.43 -4.15 -38.65
N GLU A 261 10.34 -4.01 -39.97
CA GLU A 261 10.83 -2.83 -40.64
C GLU A 261 10.26 -1.59 -39.92
N PRO A 262 11.12 -0.70 -39.39
CA PRO A 262 10.67 0.51 -38.72
C PRO A 262 9.90 1.36 -39.72
N GLY A 263 8.57 1.31 -39.64
CA GLY A 263 7.67 2.01 -40.58
C GLY A 263 6.37 1.29 -40.87
N THR A 264 6.24 -0.01 -40.57
CA THR A 264 4.97 -0.72 -40.77
C THR A 264 4.24 -0.84 -39.43
N GLU A 265 3.59 0.25 -38.99
CA GLU A 265 2.62 0.13 -37.90
C GLU A 265 1.52 -0.85 -38.35
N PRO A 266 1.28 -1.96 -37.61
CA PRO A 266 0.22 -2.88 -37.95
C PRO A 266 -1.10 -2.11 -38.01
N ALA A 267 -1.76 -2.16 -39.17
CA ALA A 267 -2.93 -1.37 -39.47
C ALA A 267 -4.04 -1.52 -38.40
N GLY A 268 -4.17 -0.52 -37.51
CA GLY A 268 -5.35 -0.21 -36.70
C GLY A 268 -5.96 -1.31 -35.81
N GLY A 269 -5.29 -2.45 -35.62
CA GLY A 269 -5.82 -3.54 -34.83
C GLY A 269 -5.71 -3.28 -33.33
N GLU A 270 -6.84 -3.21 -32.62
CA GLU A 270 -7.15 -4.22 -31.61
C GLU A 270 -5.96 -4.91 -30.90
N PRO A 271 -5.18 -4.29 -29.99
CA PRO A 271 -4.18 -5.07 -29.26
C PRO A 271 -4.90 -6.21 -28.52
N PRO A 272 -4.35 -7.44 -28.54
CA PRO A 272 -5.04 -8.62 -28.03
C PRO A 272 -5.42 -8.45 -26.56
N LEU A 273 -6.53 -9.08 -26.17
CA LEU A 273 -7.02 -9.08 -24.80
C LEU A 273 -6.12 -9.95 -23.93
N VAL A 274 -5.40 -9.31 -23.01
CA VAL A 274 -4.56 -9.99 -22.00
C VAL A 274 -5.43 -10.25 -20.79
N LEU A 275 -5.57 -11.52 -20.42
CA LEU A 275 -6.34 -11.96 -19.24
C LEU A 275 -5.44 -12.87 -18.39
N PRO A 276 -5.62 -12.85 -17.06
CA PRO A 276 -5.09 -13.93 -16.23
C PRO A 276 -5.74 -15.27 -16.64
N ASN A 277 -5.16 -16.39 -16.22
CA ASN A 277 -5.71 -17.72 -16.48
C ASN A 277 -7.00 -17.97 -15.70
N TYR A 278 -7.16 -17.29 -14.56
CA TYR A 278 -8.42 -17.21 -13.83
C TYR A 278 -8.64 -15.82 -13.21
N HIS A 279 -9.88 -15.50 -12.87
CA HIS A 279 -10.25 -14.25 -12.19
C HIS A 279 -11.34 -14.51 -11.14
N GLY A 280 -11.17 -13.96 -9.93
CA GLY A 280 -12.06 -14.21 -8.79
C GLY A 280 -11.28 -14.36 -7.50
N GLY A 281 -11.96 -14.70 -6.40
CA GLY A 281 -11.33 -14.97 -5.10
C GLY A 281 -10.87 -13.73 -4.29
N ILE A 282 -10.91 -12.54 -4.88
CA ILE A 282 -10.65 -11.29 -4.15
C ILE A 282 -11.99 -10.62 -3.83
N LEU A 283 -12.25 -10.46 -2.52
CA LEU A 283 -13.44 -9.81 -1.99
C LEU A 283 -13.06 -8.56 -1.22
N ARG A 284 -13.93 -7.56 -1.23
CA ARG A 284 -13.77 -6.36 -0.40
C ARG A 284 -14.51 -6.55 0.93
N SER A 285 -13.81 -6.34 2.03
CA SER A 285 -14.39 -6.32 3.37
C SER A 285 -15.43 -5.19 3.51
N PRO A 286 -16.41 -5.32 4.41
CA PRO A 286 -17.24 -4.20 4.81
C PRO A 286 -16.39 -3.01 5.29
N ASP A 287 -16.82 -1.77 5.02
CA ASP A 287 -16.01 -0.57 5.28
C ASP A 287 -15.73 -0.37 6.79
N ASP A 288 -16.70 -0.71 7.63
CA ASP A 288 -16.59 -0.65 9.09
C ASP A 288 -15.64 -1.71 9.65
N VAL A 289 -15.64 -2.91 9.06
CA VAL A 289 -14.70 -4.00 9.38
C VAL A 289 -13.28 -3.61 9.00
N ALA A 290 -13.09 -3.07 7.80
CA ALA A 290 -11.80 -2.59 7.32
C ALA A 290 -11.27 -1.44 8.20
N LEU A 291 -12.12 -0.47 8.57
CA LEU A 291 -11.77 0.59 9.49
C LEU A 291 -11.37 0.05 10.87
N ARG A 292 -12.11 -0.92 11.41
CA ARG A 292 -11.75 -1.55 12.69
C ARG A 292 -10.39 -2.24 12.60
N ALA A 293 -10.13 -2.99 11.53
CA ALA A 293 -8.83 -3.60 11.31
C ALA A 293 -7.71 -2.55 11.26
N MET A 294 -7.91 -1.43 10.55
CA MET A 294 -6.96 -0.32 10.52
C MET A 294 -6.71 0.26 11.92
N THR A 295 -7.74 0.45 12.74
CA THR A 295 -7.56 0.92 14.13
C THR A 295 -6.78 -0.08 14.98
N GLY A 296 -6.96 -1.38 14.75
CA GLY A 296 -6.20 -2.44 15.40
C GLY A 296 -4.71 -2.41 15.01
N LEU A 297 -4.40 -2.24 13.72
CA LEU A 297 -3.05 -2.01 13.23
C LEU A 297 -2.41 -0.77 13.85
N PHE A 298 -3.14 0.35 13.88
CA PHE A 298 -2.67 1.61 14.46
C PHE A 298 -2.34 1.47 15.95
N ALA A 299 -3.24 0.87 16.72
CA ALA A 299 -3.00 0.60 18.13
C ALA A 299 -1.77 -0.29 18.32
N THR A 300 -1.62 -1.36 17.52
CA THR A 300 -0.48 -2.27 17.64
C THR A 300 0.84 -1.59 17.29
N ALA A 301 0.88 -0.79 16.24
CA ALA A 301 2.05 0.03 15.89
C ALA A 301 2.41 1.02 16.99
N LEU A 302 1.42 1.76 17.52
CA LEU A 302 1.64 2.70 18.62
C LEU A 302 2.16 1.99 19.88
N GLY A 303 1.57 0.84 20.22
CA GLY A 303 2.02 0.03 21.36
C GLY A 303 3.44 -0.51 21.16
N GLY A 304 3.78 -0.93 19.94
CA GLY A 304 5.11 -1.35 19.51
C GLY A 304 6.16 -0.24 19.67
N ALA A 305 5.89 0.94 19.12
CA ALA A 305 6.73 2.12 19.26
C ALA A 305 6.98 2.48 20.74
N CYS A 306 5.91 2.48 21.54
CA CYS A 306 6.01 2.77 22.97
C CYS A 306 6.86 1.72 23.70
N PHE A 307 6.65 0.44 23.39
CA PHE A 307 7.39 -0.67 23.97
C PHE A 307 8.88 -0.58 23.63
N LEU A 308 9.23 -0.45 22.34
CA LEU A 308 10.61 -0.38 21.88
C LEU A 308 11.33 0.85 22.40
N PHE A 309 10.67 2.02 22.43
CA PHE A 309 11.24 3.21 23.03
C PHE A 309 11.60 3.00 24.52
N CYS A 310 10.72 2.38 25.30
CA CYS A 310 11.00 2.08 26.71
C CYS A 310 12.09 1.01 26.87
N LEU A 311 12.12 0.01 25.99
CA LEU A 311 13.17 -1.01 25.92
C LEU A 311 14.53 -0.35 25.63
N PHE A 312 14.59 0.60 24.72
CA PHE A 312 15.79 1.37 24.39
C PHE A 312 16.30 2.21 25.55
N LEU A 313 15.40 2.85 26.31
CA LEU A 313 15.78 3.56 27.53
C LEU A 313 16.35 2.61 28.58
N TRP A 314 15.76 1.42 28.72
CA TRP A 314 16.25 0.38 29.63
C TRP A 314 17.62 -0.17 29.20
N MET A 315 17.79 -0.55 27.92
CA MET A 315 19.05 -1.05 27.38
C MET A 315 20.18 -0.02 27.50
N HIS A 316 19.89 1.27 27.25
CA HIS A 316 20.87 2.34 27.41
C HIS A 316 21.33 2.54 28.86
N ALA A 317 20.46 2.26 29.84
CA ALA A 317 20.82 2.28 31.26
C ALA A 317 21.70 1.07 31.65
N GLY A 318 21.67 0.00 30.85
CA GLY A 318 22.51 -1.18 31.00
C GLY A 318 23.93 -1.02 30.41
N HIS A 319 24.64 -2.16 30.29
CA HIS A 319 26.03 -2.23 29.84
C HIS A 319 26.19 -2.59 28.35
N SER A 320 25.16 -2.39 27.51
CA SER A 320 25.21 -2.79 26.10
C SER A 320 26.21 -1.94 25.30
N VAL A 321 27.43 -2.41 25.11
CA VAL A 321 28.50 -1.63 24.42
C VAL A 321 28.13 -1.31 22.97
N LEU A 322 27.54 -2.28 22.25
CA LEU A 322 27.24 -2.15 20.81
C LEU A 322 26.09 -1.19 20.49
N ALA A 323 25.01 -1.20 21.29
CA ALA A 323 23.84 -0.35 21.05
C ALA A 323 23.97 1.06 21.65
N ARG A 324 24.87 1.24 22.63
CA ARG A 324 24.95 2.48 23.42
C ARG A 324 25.17 3.76 22.60
N PRO A 325 26.02 3.79 21.54
CA PRO A 325 26.18 4.99 20.72
C PRO A 325 24.86 5.46 20.09
N PHE A 326 24.10 4.55 19.48
CA PHE A 326 22.81 4.87 18.86
C PHE A 326 21.75 5.25 19.91
N LEU A 327 21.60 4.45 20.96
CA LEU A 327 20.60 4.72 22.01
C LEU A 327 20.88 6.02 22.77
N GLY A 328 22.16 6.39 22.92
CA GLY A 328 22.55 7.69 23.46
C GLY A 328 22.08 8.84 22.59
N GLU A 329 22.07 8.64 21.26
CA GLU A 329 21.54 9.63 20.32
C GLU A 329 20.02 9.75 20.39
N VAL A 330 19.31 8.62 20.45
CA VAL A 330 17.85 8.57 20.67
C VAL A 330 17.47 9.38 21.90
N ARG A 331 18.19 9.17 23.01
CA ARG A 331 17.97 9.93 24.25
C ARG A 331 18.32 11.41 24.12
N ARG A 332 19.42 11.74 23.43
CA ARG A 332 19.87 13.12 23.21
C ARG A 332 18.88 13.92 22.37
N ARG A 333 18.23 13.26 21.39
CA ARG A 333 17.31 13.87 20.43
C ARG A 333 15.93 13.23 20.49
N SER A 334 15.36 13.08 21.68
CA SER A 334 14.05 12.44 21.87
C SER A 334 12.92 13.12 21.10
N SER A 335 13.00 14.45 20.88
CA SER A 335 12.03 15.18 20.04
C SER A 335 12.08 14.70 18.59
N LEU A 336 13.28 14.67 17.99
CA LEU A 336 13.47 14.19 16.62
C LEU A 336 13.02 12.73 16.49
N PHE A 337 13.31 11.91 17.49
CA PHE A 337 12.87 10.52 17.51
C PHE A 337 11.34 10.42 17.49
N LEU A 338 10.65 11.14 18.37
CA LEU A 338 9.18 11.17 18.41
C LEU A 338 8.57 11.74 17.13
N GLU A 339 9.15 12.82 16.59
CA GLU A 339 8.74 13.44 15.33
C GLU A 339 8.86 12.46 14.16
N MET A 340 9.92 11.66 14.10
CA MET A 340 10.09 10.63 13.07
C MET A 340 9.00 9.56 13.16
N HIS A 341 8.66 9.06 14.35
CA HIS A 341 7.58 8.08 14.49
C HIS A 341 6.23 8.68 14.11
N LEU A 342 5.92 9.88 14.61
CA LEU A 342 4.67 10.57 14.28
C LEU A 342 4.55 10.82 12.78
N PHE A 343 5.65 11.25 12.13
CA PHE A 343 5.66 11.51 10.70
C PHE A 343 5.49 10.23 9.88
N PHE A 344 6.32 9.20 10.11
CA PHE A 344 6.29 7.99 9.30
C PHE A 344 5.03 7.15 9.54
N TYR A 345 4.60 6.95 10.79
CA TYR A 345 3.31 6.31 11.03
C TYR A 345 2.15 7.16 10.55
N GLY A 346 2.22 8.48 10.70
CA GLY A 346 1.23 9.39 10.13
C GLY A 346 1.07 9.21 8.63
N VAL A 347 2.18 9.16 7.89
CA VAL A 347 2.18 8.89 6.45
C VAL A 347 1.61 7.51 6.13
N PHE A 348 2.08 6.46 6.81
CA PHE A 348 1.64 5.08 6.59
C PHE A 348 0.14 4.89 6.80
N PHE A 349 -0.40 5.37 7.93
CA PHE A 349 -1.82 5.24 8.22
C PHE A 349 -2.67 6.23 7.42
N PHE A 350 -2.13 7.37 7.01
CA PHE A 350 -2.81 8.26 6.08
C PHE A 350 -2.98 7.62 4.70
N THR A 351 -1.93 6.96 4.16
CA THR A 351 -2.08 6.26 2.86
C THR A 351 -2.96 5.04 2.96
N MET A 352 -2.95 4.34 4.10
CA MET A 352 -3.88 3.26 4.39
C MET A 352 -5.34 3.75 4.37
N TRP A 353 -5.63 4.86 5.07
CA TRP A 353 -6.94 5.51 5.04
C TRP A 353 -7.30 5.98 3.63
N PHE A 354 -6.37 6.58 2.90
CA PHE A 354 -6.60 7.00 1.53
C PHE A 354 -6.95 5.83 0.61
N ALA A 355 -6.32 4.66 0.80
CA ALA A 355 -6.65 3.44 0.08
C ALA A 355 -8.06 2.92 0.42
N LEU A 356 -8.48 3.00 1.69
CA LEU A 356 -9.86 2.66 2.11
C LEU A 356 -10.90 3.52 1.38
N GLU A 357 -10.63 4.83 1.24
CA GLU A 357 -11.49 5.77 0.51
C GLU A 357 -11.38 5.63 -1.02
N ASN A 358 -10.37 4.92 -1.53
CA ASN A 358 -10.11 4.74 -2.96
C ASN A 358 -9.82 3.25 -3.28
N PRO A 359 -10.79 2.35 -3.10
CA PRO A 359 -10.56 0.90 -3.18
C PRO A 359 -10.11 0.44 -4.57
N LEU A 360 -10.50 1.14 -5.64
CA LEU A 360 -9.98 0.88 -6.99
C LEU A 360 -8.47 1.13 -7.08
N LEU A 361 -7.98 2.22 -6.49
CA LEU A 361 -6.55 2.50 -6.43
C LEU A 361 -5.82 1.42 -5.64
N ALA A 362 -6.38 1.02 -4.50
CA ALA A 362 -5.83 -0.05 -3.68
C ALA A 362 -5.77 -1.38 -4.43
N TYR A 363 -6.80 -1.70 -5.23
CA TYR A 363 -6.84 -2.89 -6.07
C TYR A 363 -5.69 -2.90 -7.08
N ARG A 364 -5.49 -1.78 -7.80
CA ARG A 364 -4.40 -1.66 -8.78
C ARG A 364 -3.03 -1.69 -8.12
N LEU A 365 -2.91 -1.11 -6.92
CA LEU A 365 -1.68 -1.16 -6.15
C LEU A 365 -1.34 -2.58 -5.69
N LYS A 366 -2.34 -3.34 -5.25
CA LYS A 366 -2.21 -4.77 -4.92
C LYS A 366 -1.71 -5.56 -6.13
N LEU A 367 -2.38 -5.43 -7.28
CA LEU A 367 -1.96 -6.12 -8.52
C LEU A 367 -0.53 -5.74 -8.92
N TYR A 368 -0.16 -4.46 -8.84
CA TYR A 368 1.21 -4.02 -9.13
C TYR A 368 2.24 -4.69 -8.22
N ILE A 369 1.93 -4.79 -6.92
CA ILE A 369 2.83 -5.39 -5.93
C ILE A 369 2.94 -6.89 -6.16
N GLU A 370 1.83 -7.59 -6.38
CA GLU A 370 1.83 -9.02 -6.74
C GLU A 370 2.69 -9.29 -7.98
N MET A 371 2.59 -8.44 -9.00
CA MET A 371 3.44 -8.52 -10.19
C MET A 371 4.92 -8.21 -9.93
N ALA A 372 5.20 -7.23 -9.07
CA ALA A 372 6.55 -6.96 -8.64
C ALA A 372 7.15 -8.13 -7.83
N PHE A 373 6.31 -8.90 -7.13
CA PHE A 373 6.75 -10.10 -6.41
C PHE A 373 6.97 -11.30 -7.32
N SER A 374 6.07 -11.54 -8.28
CA SER A 374 6.16 -12.70 -9.17
C SER A 374 7.21 -12.54 -10.27
N GLN A 375 7.33 -11.35 -10.86
CA GLN A 375 8.21 -11.09 -12.01
C GLN A 375 9.40 -10.18 -11.69
N GLY A 376 9.41 -9.51 -10.53
CA GLY A 376 10.45 -8.57 -10.16
C GLY A 376 11.65 -9.21 -9.46
N GLY A 377 12.55 -8.35 -8.97
CA GLY A 377 13.80 -8.77 -8.32
C GLY A 377 13.64 -9.56 -7.02
N VAL A 378 12.43 -9.72 -6.50
CA VAL A 378 12.13 -10.37 -5.21
C VAL A 378 11.53 -11.78 -5.35
N GLY A 379 11.40 -12.33 -6.56
CA GLY A 379 10.87 -13.70 -6.76
C GLY A 379 11.64 -14.79 -6.00
N HIS A 380 12.92 -14.55 -5.69
CA HIS A 380 13.75 -15.43 -4.86
C HIS A 380 13.25 -15.57 -3.41
N VAL A 381 12.50 -14.59 -2.89
CA VAL A 381 11.87 -14.66 -1.56
C VAL A 381 10.69 -15.63 -1.61
N GLY A 382 9.83 -15.53 -2.63
CA GLY A 382 8.71 -16.46 -2.84
C GLY A 382 9.18 -17.92 -2.93
N ALA A 383 10.16 -18.19 -3.79
CA ALA A 383 10.74 -19.53 -3.93
C ALA A 383 11.35 -20.09 -2.62
N ALA A 384 11.79 -19.22 -1.71
CA ALA A 384 12.27 -19.64 -0.40
C ALA A 384 11.12 -20.03 0.54
N TYR A 385 9.97 -19.36 0.47
CA TYR A 385 8.76 -19.76 1.18
C TYR A 385 8.19 -21.08 0.65
N ASP A 386 8.15 -21.23 -0.68
CA ASP A 386 7.67 -22.45 -1.34
C ASP A 386 8.49 -23.69 -0.99
N SER A 387 9.75 -23.50 -0.56
CA SER A 387 10.61 -24.60 -0.09
C SER A 387 10.17 -25.21 1.25
N GLY A 388 9.30 -24.54 2.02
CA GLY A 388 8.92 -24.92 3.38
C GLY A 388 10.06 -24.81 4.41
N SER A 389 11.25 -24.33 4.03
CA SER A 389 12.39 -24.18 4.93
C SER A 389 12.35 -22.84 5.65
N ILE A 390 11.99 -22.85 6.94
CA ILE A 390 11.96 -21.66 7.81
C ILE A 390 13.27 -20.89 7.76
N ALA A 391 14.40 -21.58 7.82
CA ALA A 391 15.71 -20.95 7.84
C ALA A 391 16.03 -20.25 6.50
N GLN A 392 15.64 -20.86 5.38
CA GLN A 392 15.84 -20.30 4.06
C GLN A 392 14.93 -19.10 3.81
N ALA A 393 13.64 -19.23 4.14
CA ALA A 393 12.67 -18.13 4.05
C ALA A 393 13.08 -16.94 4.93
N ALA A 394 13.40 -17.19 6.21
CA ALA A 394 13.87 -16.15 7.12
C ALA A 394 15.16 -15.48 6.63
N TRP A 395 16.10 -16.24 6.08
CA TRP A 395 17.33 -15.67 5.52
C TRP A 395 17.04 -14.79 4.29
N MET A 396 16.19 -15.21 3.36
CA MET A 396 15.88 -14.42 2.17
C MET A 396 15.08 -13.16 2.53
N THR A 397 14.09 -13.24 3.42
CA THR A 397 13.40 -12.06 3.96
C THR A 397 14.39 -11.12 4.63
N PHE A 398 15.25 -11.63 5.50
CA PHE A 398 16.27 -10.82 6.18
C PHE A 398 17.23 -10.18 5.19
N TYR A 399 17.71 -10.93 4.20
CA TYR A 399 18.62 -10.43 3.18
C TYR A 399 17.98 -9.27 2.41
N ASN A 400 16.76 -9.44 1.90
CA ASN A 400 16.05 -8.39 1.19
C ASN A 400 15.81 -7.16 2.10
N ASN A 401 15.22 -7.35 3.28
CA ASN A 401 14.80 -6.23 4.13
C ASN A 401 15.98 -5.52 4.82
N TYR A 402 16.98 -6.27 5.28
CA TYR A 402 18.13 -5.69 5.95
C TYR A 402 19.25 -5.31 4.98
N ILE A 403 19.74 -6.22 4.16
CA ILE A 403 20.90 -5.93 3.31
C ILE A 403 20.50 -4.96 2.20
N GLU A 404 19.51 -5.30 1.38
CA GLU A 404 19.14 -4.47 0.23
C GLU A 404 18.42 -3.19 0.66
N GLN A 405 17.30 -3.32 1.38
CA GLN A 405 16.47 -2.16 1.68
C GLN A 405 17.06 -1.24 2.75
N THR A 406 17.69 -1.80 3.79
CA THR A 406 18.20 -1.00 4.92
C THR A 406 19.66 -0.58 4.71
N LEU A 407 20.60 -1.52 4.49
CA LEU A 407 22.01 -1.16 4.38
C LEU A 407 22.31 -0.44 3.07
N LEU A 408 21.92 -1.00 1.92
CA LEU A 408 22.24 -0.44 0.61
C LEU A 408 21.35 0.76 0.27
N LEU A 409 20.03 0.62 0.36
CA LEU A 409 19.09 1.65 -0.11
C LEU A 409 18.71 2.70 0.95
N THR A 410 19.12 2.54 2.20
CA THR A 410 18.88 3.56 3.24
C THR A 410 20.19 4.14 3.78
N PHE A 411 21.05 3.32 4.39
CA PHE A 411 22.28 3.80 5.02
C PHE A 411 23.34 4.23 4.01
N LEU A 412 23.69 3.38 3.05
CA LEU A 412 24.79 3.61 2.12
C LEU A 412 24.57 4.89 1.29
N ILE A 413 23.38 5.07 0.71
CA ILE A 413 23.04 6.28 -0.05
C ILE A 413 22.94 7.55 0.81
N SER A 414 22.91 7.41 2.14
CA SER A 414 22.87 8.52 3.11
C SER A 414 24.20 8.73 3.85
N LEU A 415 25.29 8.07 3.43
CA LEU A 415 26.62 8.29 4.01
C LEU A 415 27.15 9.69 3.67
N VAL A 416 26.93 10.13 2.43
CA VAL A 416 27.01 11.54 2.07
C VAL A 416 25.98 12.27 2.93
N PRO A 417 26.28 13.41 3.58
CA PRO A 417 25.42 14.05 4.58
C PRO A 417 24.13 14.71 3.99
N ILE A 418 23.47 13.97 3.10
CA ILE A 418 22.19 14.21 2.46
C ILE A 418 21.35 12.96 2.77
N PRO A 419 20.21 13.08 3.48
CA PRO A 419 19.45 11.92 3.94
C PRO A 419 18.59 11.33 2.80
N LEU A 420 19.20 10.87 1.70
CA LEU A 420 18.48 10.30 0.55
C LEU A 420 17.67 9.05 0.92
N GLY A 421 18.16 8.25 1.87
CA GLY A 421 17.43 7.11 2.44
C GLY A 421 16.12 7.50 3.12
N LEU A 422 16.00 8.74 3.62
CA LEU A 422 14.75 9.26 4.20
C LEU A 422 13.68 9.41 3.11
N VAL A 423 14.06 9.94 1.95
CA VAL A 423 13.16 10.11 0.80
C VAL A 423 12.72 8.74 0.27
N LYS A 424 13.67 7.80 0.13
CA LYS A 424 13.35 6.43 -0.26
C LYS A 424 12.34 5.79 0.69
N ASN A 425 12.60 5.84 2.00
CA ASN A 425 11.68 5.22 2.97
C ASN A 425 10.35 5.96 3.06
N LEU A 426 10.30 7.27 2.82
CA LEU A 426 9.03 7.98 2.69
C LEU A 426 8.19 7.41 1.53
N LEU A 427 8.80 7.19 0.36
CA LEU A 427 8.13 6.55 -0.77
C LEU A 427 7.70 5.11 -0.44
N SER A 428 8.54 4.34 0.26
CA SER A 428 8.19 2.99 0.72
C SER A 428 6.99 3.01 1.68
N PHE A 429 6.95 3.92 2.65
CA PHE A 429 5.83 4.03 3.60
C PHE A 429 4.54 4.46 2.92
N LEU A 430 4.61 5.37 1.92
CA LEU A 430 3.46 5.74 1.11
C LEU A 430 2.89 4.52 0.37
N LEU A 431 3.77 3.78 -0.33
CA LEU A 431 3.41 2.62 -1.14
C LEU A 431 2.86 1.47 -0.29
N ILE A 432 3.62 1.05 0.73
CA ILE A 432 3.27 -0.09 1.58
C ILE A 432 2.05 0.23 2.45
N GLY A 433 1.91 1.46 2.96
CA GLY A 433 0.71 1.84 3.72
C GLY A 433 -0.58 1.71 2.92
N GLY A 434 -0.56 2.09 1.64
CA GLY A 434 -1.70 1.90 0.74
C GLY A 434 -1.95 0.42 0.39
N ALA A 435 -0.88 -0.35 0.19
CA ALA A 435 -0.96 -1.77 -0.17
C ALA A 435 -1.47 -2.65 0.97
N MET A 436 -1.07 -2.32 2.21
CA MET A 436 -1.44 -3.04 3.43
C MET A 436 -2.76 -2.54 4.03
N ALA A 437 -3.55 -1.76 3.29
CA ALA A 437 -4.86 -1.39 3.75
C ALA A 437 -5.75 -2.64 3.89
N PRO A 438 -6.44 -2.83 5.04
CA PRO A 438 -7.27 -4.01 5.31
C PRO A 438 -8.61 -3.96 4.56
N ILE A 439 -8.55 -3.68 3.26
CA ILE A 439 -9.70 -3.53 2.37
C ILE A 439 -10.19 -4.90 1.90
N TRP A 440 -9.29 -5.87 1.78
CA TRP A 440 -9.61 -7.18 1.25
C TRP A 440 -10.07 -8.13 2.35
N SER A 441 -11.06 -8.93 2.02
CA SER A 441 -11.49 -10.04 2.86
C SER A 441 -10.30 -10.89 3.29
N GLY A 442 -10.31 -11.31 4.56
CA GLY A 442 -9.25 -12.10 5.17
C GLY A 442 -8.01 -11.29 5.59
N SER A 443 -7.86 -10.02 5.16
CA SER A 443 -6.69 -9.20 5.54
C SER A 443 -6.57 -9.04 7.04
N ALA A 444 -7.69 -8.88 7.76
CA ALA A 444 -7.65 -8.74 9.21
C ALA A 444 -7.10 -10.00 9.90
N ALA A 445 -7.45 -11.20 9.40
CA ALA A 445 -6.93 -12.46 9.90
C ALA A 445 -5.44 -12.61 9.60
N MET A 446 -5.03 -12.33 8.36
CA MET A 446 -3.63 -12.29 7.94
C MET A 446 -2.82 -11.33 8.82
N PHE A 447 -3.30 -10.10 9.02
CA PHE A 447 -2.62 -9.11 9.83
C PHE A 447 -2.52 -9.52 11.29
N MET A 448 -3.51 -10.20 11.85
CA MET A 448 -3.42 -10.72 13.22
C MET A 448 -2.21 -11.65 13.41
N VAL A 449 -1.92 -12.46 12.40
CA VAL A 449 -0.76 -13.38 12.39
C VAL A 449 0.53 -12.61 12.19
N HIS A 450 0.57 -11.62 11.29
CA HIS A 450 1.79 -10.90 10.89
C HIS A 450 2.05 -9.58 11.63
N VAL A 451 1.22 -9.21 12.61
CA VAL A 451 1.31 -7.87 13.24
C VAL A 451 2.66 -7.62 13.89
N PHE A 452 3.29 -8.64 14.46
CA PHE A 452 4.61 -8.50 15.07
C PHE A 452 5.71 -8.24 14.04
N THR A 453 5.72 -8.97 12.92
CA THR A 453 6.64 -8.68 11.79
C THR A 453 6.45 -7.25 11.33
N MET A 454 5.22 -6.83 11.04
CA MET A 454 4.93 -5.48 10.56
C MET A 454 5.44 -4.40 11.52
N VAL A 455 5.18 -4.54 12.82
CA VAL A 455 5.67 -3.58 13.82
C VAL A 455 7.19 -3.53 13.84
N LEU A 456 7.86 -4.68 13.90
CA LEU A 456 9.32 -4.74 13.99
C LEU A 456 10.00 -4.17 12.74
N GLU A 457 9.46 -4.42 11.55
CA GLU A 457 9.99 -3.90 10.30
C GLU A 457 9.81 -2.39 10.17
N LEU A 458 8.60 -1.88 10.41
CA LEU A 458 8.32 -0.44 10.37
C LEU A 458 9.21 0.31 11.38
N GLU A 459 9.36 -0.24 12.59
CA GLU A 459 10.23 0.31 13.61
C GLU A 459 11.70 0.30 13.16
N ALA A 460 12.20 -0.80 12.61
CA ALA A 460 13.57 -0.86 12.09
C ALA A 460 13.83 0.22 11.02
N TYR A 461 12.89 0.45 10.10
CA TYR A 461 13.01 1.50 9.08
C TYR A 461 12.95 2.91 9.67
N ILE A 462 12.07 3.18 10.64
CA ILE A 462 11.99 4.48 11.33
C ILE A 462 13.30 4.75 12.10
N LEU A 463 13.88 3.73 12.74
CA LEU A 463 15.17 3.84 13.43
C LEU A 463 16.32 4.12 12.47
N ALA A 464 16.34 3.46 11.31
CA ALA A 464 17.30 3.77 10.25
C ALA A 464 17.15 5.22 9.78
N CYS A 465 15.93 5.69 9.53
CA CYS A 465 15.61 7.08 9.15
C CYS A 465 16.06 8.09 10.21
N PHE A 466 15.84 7.79 11.49
CA PHE A 466 16.33 8.61 12.59
C PHE A 466 17.86 8.68 12.59
N ALA A 467 18.56 7.55 12.43
CA ALA A 467 20.02 7.50 12.42
C ALA A 467 20.64 8.31 11.28
N ILE A 468 20.15 8.13 10.04
CA ILE A 468 20.66 8.86 8.87
C ILE A 468 20.31 10.36 8.93
N THR A 469 19.28 10.76 9.66
CA THR A 469 18.94 12.17 9.89
C THR A 469 19.81 12.78 11.00
N ALA A 470 20.08 12.01 12.07
CA ALA A 470 20.93 12.45 13.18
C ALA A 470 22.41 12.56 12.79
N TRP A 471 22.86 11.80 11.79
CA TRP A 471 24.21 11.82 11.23
C TRP A 471 24.66 13.21 10.76
N PRO A 472 24.02 13.85 9.75
CA PRO A 472 24.41 15.16 9.28
C PRO A 472 24.29 16.22 10.38
N LEU A 473 23.27 16.13 11.24
CA LEU A 473 23.11 17.05 12.38
C LEU A 473 24.28 16.96 13.37
N THR A 474 24.86 15.77 13.56
CA THR A 474 26.03 15.57 14.42
C THR A 474 27.31 16.06 13.75
N LEU A 475 27.47 15.78 12.46
CA LEU A 475 28.61 16.23 11.67
C LEU A 475 28.67 17.75 11.62
N PHE A 476 27.57 18.42 11.25
CA PHE A 476 27.52 19.87 11.16
C PHE A 476 27.73 20.55 12.51
N ALA A 477 27.16 20.02 13.60
CA ALA A 477 27.45 20.53 14.95
C ALA A 477 28.95 20.41 15.29
N GLY A 478 29.64 19.37 14.82
CA GLY A 478 31.09 19.22 14.94
C GLY A 478 31.87 20.27 14.16
N ILE A 479 31.46 20.55 12.91
CA ILE A 479 32.05 21.59 12.06
C ILE A 479 31.92 22.95 12.75
N TRP A 480 30.72 23.33 13.19
CA TRP A 480 30.48 24.61 13.87
C TRP A 480 31.24 24.75 15.21
N SER A 481 31.44 23.66 15.93
CA SER A 481 32.18 23.67 17.20
C SER A 481 33.69 23.44 17.06
N ARG A 482 34.22 23.35 15.83
CA ARG A 482 35.63 23.02 15.53
C ARG A 482 36.10 21.67 16.12
N ARG A 483 35.17 20.73 16.30
CA ARG A 483 35.43 19.36 16.81
C ARG A 483 35.05 18.30 15.77
N LEU A 484 35.52 18.49 14.54
CA LEU A 484 35.12 17.66 13.40
C LEU A 484 35.42 16.17 13.61
N LEU A 485 36.64 15.82 14.04
CA LEU A 485 37.06 14.42 14.22
C LEU A 485 36.23 13.70 15.29
N ASP A 486 35.95 14.36 16.41
CA ASP A 486 35.13 13.79 17.49
C ASP A 486 33.69 13.54 17.04
N SER A 487 33.11 14.50 16.32
CA SER A 487 31.76 14.37 15.76
C SER A 487 31.68 13.31 14.67
N LEU A 488 32.71 13.23 13.81
CA LEU A 488 32.82 12.20 12.78
C LEU A 488 32.87 10.81 13.43
N LYS A 489 33.79 10.61 14.38
CA LYS A 489 33.91 9.34 15.13
C LYS A 489 32.59 8.98 15.82
N ARG A 490 31.97 9.93 16.51
CA ARG A 490 30.70 9.72 17.21
C ARG A 490 29.58 9.34 16.24
N GLY A 491 29.47 10.04 15.12
CA GLY A 491 28.41 9.79 14.15
C GLY A 491 28.61 8.45 13.41
N VAL A 492 29.85 8.07 13.08
CA VAL A 492 30.15 6.74 12.50
C VAL A 492 29.80 5.62 13.48
N LEU A 493 30.22 5.74 14.75
CA LEU A 493 29.87 4.76 15.78
C LEU A 493 28.35 4.68 16.01
N MET A 494 27.65 5.80 15.94
CA MET A 494 26.19 5.85 16.00
C MET A 494 25.55 5.14 14.81
N LEU A 495 26.03 5.35 13.58
CA LEU A 495 25.51 4.67 12.38
C LEU A 495 25.75 3.15 12.45
N LEU A 496 26.96 2.71 12.78
CA LEU A 496 27.28 1.29 12.94
C LEU A 496 26.41 0.64 14.03
N SER A 497 26.23 1.35 15.15
CA SER A 497 25.35 0.92 16.24
C SER A 497 23.89 0.80 15.78
N ALA A 498 23.40 1.76 14.99
CA ALA A 498 22.05 1.74 14.43
C ALA A 498 21.88 0.55 13.46
N MET A 499 22.85 0.31 12.57
CA MET A 499 22.83 -0.82 11.64
C MET A 499 22.71 -2.17 12.37
N VAL A 500 23.39 -2.34 13.51
CA VAL A 500 23.28 -3.56 14.32
C VAL A 500 21.89 -3.67 14.95
N VAL A 501 21.37 -2.59 15.54
CA VAL A 501 20.04 -2.59 16.18
C VAL A 501 18.94 -2.89 15.16
N THR A 502 18.94 -2.23 14.00
CA THR A 502 17.95 -2.49 12.94
C THR A 502 18.10 -3.89 12.36
N GLY A 503 19.33 -4.40 12.22
CA GLY A 503 19.58 -5.78 11.79
C GLY A 503 19.00 -6.81 12.74
N VAL A 504 19.15 -6.63 14.06
CA VAL A 504 18.55 -7.53 15.05
C VAL A 504 17.01 -7.51 14.98
N LEU A 505 16.40 -6.33 14.83
CA LEU A 505 14.94 -6.22 14.71
C LEU A 505 14.44 -6.90 13.43
N LEU A 506 15.08 -6.69 12.29
CA LEU A 506 14.70 -7.30 11.02
C LEU A 506 14.96 -8.80 10.98
N ALA A 507 16.01 -9.29 11.64
CA ALA A 507 16.25 -10.73 11.78
C ALA A 507 15.14 -11.40 12.62
N ALA A 508 14.71 -10.76 13.71
CA ALA A 508 13.59 -11.24 14.51
C ALA A 508 12.28 -11.22 13.74
N ALA A 509 12.03 -10.14 12.97
CA ALA A 509 10.85 -10.01 12.12
C ALA A 509 10.82 -11.10 11.04
N ALA A 510 11.93 -11.32 10.33
CA ALA A 510 12.05 -12.31 9.27
C ALA A 510 11.88 -13.75 9.79
N LEU A 511 12.45 -14.07 10.96
CA LEU A 511 12.25 -15.37 11.58
C LEU A 511 10.80 -15.60 11.99
N TYR A 512 10.17 -14.60 12.61
CA TYR A 512 8.76 -14.69 12.99
C TYR A 512 7.86 -14.83 11.76
N GLU A 513 8.10 -14.04 10.71
CA GLU A 513 7.36 -14.11 9.45
C GLU A 513 7.44 -15.52 8.85
N ALA A 514 8.66 -16.05 8.69
CA ALA A 514 8.91 -17.40 8.20
C ALA A 514 8.20 -18.48 9.00
N LEU A 515 8.24 -18.38 10.35
CA LEU A 515 7.54 -19.31 11.22
C LEU A 515 6.02 -19.27 10.99
N THR A 516 5.46 -18.07 10.90
CA THR A 516 4.02 -17.90 10.75
C THR A 516 3.50 -18.31 9.37
N LEU A 517 4.16 -17.91 8.29
CA LEU A 517 3.73 -18.22 6.92
C LEU A 517 3.84 -19.72 6.60
N ILE A 518 4.80 -20.45 7.18
CA ILE A 518 5.01 -21.87 6.88
C ILE A 518 4.15 -22.80 7.75
N HIS A 519 3.78 -22.40 8.97
CA HIS A 519 3.05 -23.29 9.90
C HIS A 519 1.57 -22.94 10.09
N LEU A 520 1.17 -21.70 9.83
CA LEU A 520 -0.18 -21.23 10.13
C LEU A 520 -1.02 -20.94 8.87
N LEU A 521 -0.36 -20.84 7.71
CA LEU A 521 -0.98 -20.82 6.39
C LEU A 521 -0.57 -22.10 5.67
#